data_AF-A0A644ZCF5-F1
#
_entry.id   AF-A0A644ZCF5-F1
#
_cell.length_a   1.000
_cell.length_b   1.000
_cell.length_c   1.000
_cell.angle_alpha   90.00
_cell.angle_beta   90.00
_cell.angle_gamma   90.00
#
_symmetry.space_group_name_H-M   'P 1'
#
loop_
_entity.id
_entity.type
_entity.pdbx_description
1 polymer ?
#
loop_
_entity_poly.entity_id
_entity_poly.type
_entity_poly.pdbx_seq_one_letter_code
_entity_poly.pdbx_strand_id
1 'polypeptide(L)' 'MDIHLKADEVEEMKSLMAEDGWTGSVKDYARELFLEGMSYHKARQAGGYLHPEEK' A
#
# COMPACT_ATOMS: atom_id res chain seq x y z
N MET A 1 4.02 -10.29 9.80
CA MET A 1 4.85 -9.65 8.75
C MET A 1 5.68 -8.61 9.45
N ASP A 2 7.00 -8.76 9.41
CA ASP A 2 7.91 -7.77 9.97
C ASP A 2 8.46 -6.94 8.82
N ILE A 3 8.09 -5.66 8.81
CA ILE A 3 8.56 -4.68 7.84
C ILE A 3 9.64 -3.88 8.54
N HIS A 4 10.83 -3.87 7.96
CA HIS A 4 11.96 -3.07 8.45
C HIS A 4 12.12 -1.88 7.52
N LEU A 5 11.81 -0.70 8.04
CA LEU A 5 11.92 0.57 7.33
C LEU A 5 13.11 1.34 7.86
N LYS A 6 13.78 2.06 6.96
CA LYS A 6 14.77 3.07 7.31
C LYS A 6 14.07 4.30 7.90
N ALA A 7 14.85 5.15 8.56
CA ALA A 7 14.31 6.32 9.25
C ALA A 7 13.62 7.31 8.28
N ASP A 8 14.17 7.52 7.09
CA ASP A 8 13.59 8.34 6.03
C ASP A 8 12.27 7.77 5.50
N GLU A 9 12.22 6.46 5.27
CA GLU A 9 10.99 5.75 4.85
C GLU A 9 9.88 5.85 5.92
N VAL A 10 10.24 5.88 7.21
CA VAL A 10 9.28 6.09 8.32
C VAL A 10 8.72 7.52 8.31
N GLU A 11 9.54 8.53 8.04
CA GLU A 11 9.08 9.93 7.98
C GLU A 11 8.20 10.19 6.75
N GLU A 12 8.52 9.57 5.61
CA GLU A 12 7.65 9.60 4.43
C GLU A 12 6.29 8.97 4.74
N MET A 13 6.25 7.79 5.37
CA MET A 13 4.98 7.17 5.74
C MET A 13 4.17 8.00 6.74
N LYS A 14 4.80 8.67 7.71
CA LYS A 14 4.07 9.57 8.62
C LYS A 14 3.43 10.74 7.89
N SER A 15 4.07 11.22 6.83
CA SER A 15 3.53 12.30 5.99
C SER A 15 2.28 11.81 5.25
N LEU A 16 2.34 10.63 4.64
CA LEU A 16 1.18 9.99 3.99
C LEU A 16 0.05 9.68 4.98
N MET A 17 0.38 9.18 6.17
CA MET A 17 -0.60 8.97 7.25
C MET A 17 -1.33 10.27 7.62
N ALA A 18 -0.63 11.40 7.65
CA ALA A 18 -1.23 12.69 7.95
C ALA A 18 -2.16 13.16 6.82
N GLU A 19 -1.77 12.96 5.56
CA GLU A 19 -2.59 13.26 4.39
C GLU A 19 -3.88 12.44 4.36
N ASP A 20 -3.79 11.16 4.72
CA ASP A 20 -4.93 10.23 4.79
C ASP A 20 -5.78 10.38 6.07
N GLY A 21 -5.36 11.23 7.01
CA GLY A 21 -6.03 11.38 8.31
C GLY A 21 -5.94 10.13 9.19
N TRP A 22 -4.92 9.30 8.98
CA TRP A 22 -4.70 8.04 9.71
C TRP A 22 -4.08 8.28 11.09
N THR A 23 -4.74 7.79 12.14
CA THR A 23 -4.33 7.99 13.55
C THR A 23 -3.75 6.74 14.22
N GLY A 24 -3.64 5.63 13.48
CA GLY A 24 -3.11 4.36 13.97
C GLY A 24 -1.58 4.25 13.95
N SER A 25 -1.06 3.03 14.11
CA SER A 25 0.39 2.82 14.08
C SER A 25 0.96 2.84 12.66
N VAL A 26 2.22 3.26 12.54
CA VAL A 26 3.02 3.21 11.31
C VAL A 26 3.07 1.79 10.72
N LYS A 27 3.13 0.77 11.60
CA LYS A 27 3.17 -0.65 11.20
C LYS A 27 1.86 -1.10 10.55
N ASP A 28 0.72 -0.69 11.11
CA ASP A 28 -0.59 -1.06 10.56
C ASP A 28 -0.82 -0.36 9.22
N TYR A 29 -0.48 0.93 9.13
CA TYR A 29 -0.58 1.68 7.88
C TYR A 29 0.27 1.06 6.76
N ALA A 30 1.53 0.70 7.05
CA ALA A 30 2.40 0.01 6.09
C ALA A 30 1.82 -1.33 5.61
N ARG A 31 1.16 -2.07 6.51
CA ARG A 31 0.50 -3.31 6.16
C ARG A 31 -0.67 -3.07 5.21
N GLU A 32 -1.50 -2.08 5.46
CA GLU A 32 -2.64 -1.74 4.60
C GLU A 32 -2.16 -1.32 3.20
N LEU A 33 -1.17 -0.43 3.10
CA LEU A 33 -0.58 -0.03 1.83
C LEU A 33 0.01 -1.22 1.06
N PHE A 34 0.67 -2.15 1.75
CA PHE A 34 1.18 -3.37 1.13
C PHE A 34 0.06 -4.26 0.57
N LEU A 35 -1.03 -4.44 1.33
CA LEU A 35 -2.19 -5.20 0.88
C LEU A 35 -2.88 -4.54 -0.32
N GLU A 36 -3.00 -3.22 -0.31
CA GLU A 36 -3.53 -2.42 -1.42
C GLU A 36 -2.66 -2.59 -2.68
N GLY A 37 -1.34 -2.44 -2.55
CA GLY A 37 -0.40 -2.64 -3.64
C GLY A 37 -0.47 -4.05 -4.24
N MET A 38 -0.63 -5.09 -3.42
CA MET A 38 -0.85 -6.46 -3.90
C MET A 38 -2.17 -6.61 -4.64
N SER A 39 -3.24 -5.98 -4.15
CA SER A 39 -4.56 -5.98 -4.79
C SER A 39 -4.48 -5.35 -6.18
N TYR A 40 -3.86 -4.16 -6.27
CA TYR A 40 -3.62 -3.46 -7.52
C TYR A 40 -2.76 -4.29 -8.49
N HIS A 41 -1.69 -4.91 -7.99
CA HIS A 41 -0.84 -5.78 -8.81
C HIS A 41 -1.64 -6.92 -9.44
N LYS A 42 -2.46 -7.63 -8.66
CA LYS A 42 -3.33 -8.72 -9.16
C LYS A 42 -4.36 -8.21 -10.17
N ALA A 43 -4.95 -7.05 -9.89
CA ALA A 43 -5.93 -6.43 -10.77
C ALA A 43 -5.37 -6.09 -12.15
N ARG A 44 -4.05 -5.81 -12.21
CA ARG A 44 -3.30 -5.43 -13.41
C ARG A 44 -2.61 -6.62 -14.10
N GLN A 45 -2.84 -7.85 -13.67
CA GLN A 45 -2.39 -9.03 -14.42
C GLN A 45 -3.38 -9.37 -15.53
N ALA A 46 -2.94 -10.17 -16.51
CA ALA A 46 -3.80 -10.72 -17.54
C ALA A 46 -5.00 -11.47 -16.91
N GLY A 47 -6.22 -11.17 -17.36
CA GLY A 47 -7.48 -11.63 -16.75
C GLY A 47 -7.90 -10.91 -15.46
N GLY A 48 -7.17 -9.88 -15.01
CA GLY A 48 -7.53 -9.02 -13.89
C GLY A 48 -8.55 -7.93 -14.28
N TYR A 49 -9.29 -7.40 -13.30
CA TYR A 49 -10.40 -6.46 -13.57
C TYR A 49 -9.97 -5.07 -14.05
N LEU A 50 -8.67 -4.72 -13.96
CA LEU A 50 -8.10 -3.50 -14.56
C LEU A 50 -7.54 -3.74 -15.98
N HIS A 51 -7.61 -4.97 -16.51
CA HIS A 51 -7.45 -5.29 -17.93
C HIS A 51 -8.79 -5.69 -18.56
N PRO A 52 -9.74 -4.75 -18.73
CA PRO A 52 -11.05 -5.05 -19.32
C PRO A 52 -10.99 -5.42 -20.81
N GLU A 53 -9.85 -5.19 -21.48
CA GLU A 53 -9.67 -5.39 -22.93
C GLU A 53 -9.20 -6.81 -23.33
N GLU A 54 -8.97 -7.72 -22.38
CA GLU A 54 -8.68 -9.15 -22.66
C GLU A 54 -9.94 -10.04 -22.73
N LYS A 55 -11.07 -9.47 -23.18
CA LYS A 55 -12.30 -10.23 -23.49
C LYS A 55 -12.46 -10.49 -24.97
#